data_AF-A0A2N2XHB9-F1
#
_entry.id   AF-A0A2N2XHB9-F1
#
_cell.length_a   1.000
_cell.length_b   1.000
_cell.length_c   1.000
_cell.angle_alpha   90.00
_cell.angle_beta   90.00
_cell.angle_gamma   90.00
#
_symmetry.space_group_name_H-M   'P 1'
#
loop_
_entity.id
_entity.type
_entity.pdbx_description
1 polymer ?
#
loop_
_entity_poly.entity_id
_entity_poly.type
_entity_poly.pdbx_seq_one_letter_code
_entity_poly.pdbx_strand_id
1 'polypeptide(L)'
;GRYAFEFSKQGFIKAIYPFEVIAGTIFYNRISVCPVLDFGTLRVVVEWARRPKDMDAHLVKEGDYHISYQNLHVSKDGVARLDRDDRDGFGPETITVKNIDEQASYTYFIKNYSDKNSPRSKDLSKSKAVVRVYGNNQLMHNWQITPDQRGTSWKVFVISNGRIQPVNEVNNMY
;
A
#
# COMPACT_ATOMS: atom_id res chain seq x y z
N GLY A 1 -10.32 24.54 -0.19
CA GLY A 1 -8.87 24.78 -0.39
C GLY A 1 -8.09 23.51 -0.11
N ARG A 2 -6.86 23.38 -0.63
CA ARG A 2 -5.93 22.31 -0.24
C ARG A 2 -5.00 22.84 0.86
N TYR A 3 -4.88 22.09 1.95
CA TYR A 3 -4.08 22.45 3.11
C TYR A 3 -3.13 21.31 3.46
N ALA A 4 -1.92 21.62 3.87
CA ALA A 4 -0.99 20.62 4.40
C ALA A 4 -1.18 20.51 5.92
N PHE A 5 -1.39 19.29 6.41
CA PHE A 5 -1.44 19.00 7.83
C PHE A 5 -0.20 18.21 8.21
N GLU A 6 0.50 18.69 9.24
CA GLU A 6 1.62 17.99 9.85
C GLU A 6 1.15 17.18 11.06
N PHE A 7 1.58 15.92 11.12
CA PHE A 7 1.40 15.05 12.27
C PHE A 7 2.77 14.67 12.80
N SER A 8 3.01 14.99 14.08
CA SER A 8 4.26 14.68 14.77
C SER A 8 3.99 14.12 16.15
N LYS A 9 4.64 13.01 16.48
CA LYS A 9 4.66 12.40 17.81
C LYS A 9 6.01 11.72 18.00
N GLN A 10 6.61 11.83 19.18
CA GLN A 10 7.86 11.11 19.49
C GLN A 10 7.70 9.61 19.23
N GLY A 11 8.70 8.99 18.59
CA GLY A 11 8.67 7.57 18.20
C GLY A 11 7.93 7.29 16.89
N PHE A 12 7.44 8.32 16.19
CA PHE A 12 6.79 8.19 14.89
C PHE A 12 7.52 9.03 13.84
N ILE A 13 7.52 8.53 12.61
CA ILE A 13 7.96 9.26 11.43
C ILE A 13 6.99 10.42 11.21
N LYS A 14 7.54 11.64 11.10
CA LYS A 14 6.75 12.85 10.80
C LYS A 14 6.01 12.65 9.47
N ALA A 15 4.71 12.94 9.48
CA ALA A 15 3.86 12.83 8.30
C ALA A 15 3.29 14.19 7.91
N ILE A 16 3.38 14.54 6.63
CA ILE A 16 2.80 15.77 6.07
C ILE A 16 1.90 15.34 4.91
N TYR A 17 0.58 15.54 5.05
CA TYR A 17 -0.38 15.15 4.02
C TYR A 17 -1.20 16.35 3.53
N PRO A 18 -1.46 16.45 2.22
CA PRO A 18 -2.41 17.41 1.69
C PRO A 18 -3.84 16.93 1.91
N PHE A 19 -4.64 17.74 2.56
CA PHE A 19 -6.09 17.55 2.71
C PHE A 19 -6.84 18.53 1.85
N GLU A 20 -7.92 18.06 1.27
CA GLU A 20 -8.86 18.91 0.56
C GLU A 20 -10.06 19.21 1.46
N VAL A 21 -10.33 20.50 1.63
CA VAL A 21 -11.47 21.01 2.38
C VAL A 21 -12.44 21.67 1.41
N ILE A 22 -13.64 21.12 1.27
CA ILE A 22 -14.70 21.65 0.38
C ILE A 22 -15.98 21.78 1.20
N ALA A 23 -16.58 22.99 1.21
CA ALA A 23 -17.86 23.27 1.88
C ALA A 23 -17.91 22.74 3.34
N GLY A 24 -16.84 22.95 4.11
CA GLY A 24 -16.75 22.51 5.51
C GLY A 24 -16.49 21.00 5.71
N THR A 25 -16.33 20.23 4.63
CA THR A 25 -16.01 18.80 4.68
C THR A 25 -14.53 18.55 4.41
N ILE A 26 -13.90 17.70 5.21
CA ILE A 26 -12.52 17.23 5.02
C ILE A 26 -12.57 15.86 4.34
N PHE A 27 -11.94 15.74 3.18
CA PHE A 27 -11.73 14.44 2.51
C PHE A 27 -10.43 13.80 3.01
N TYR A 28 -10.37 12.45 3.02
CA TYR A 28 -9.22 11.68 3.51
C TYR A 28 -8.86 11.94 4.98
N ASN A 29 -9.87 12.16 5.83
CA ASN A 29 -9.72 12.41 7.27
C ASN A 29 -9.24 11.20 8.11
N ARG A 30 -8.79 10.12 7.46
CA ARG A 30 -8.13 8.97 8.07
C ARG A 30 -6.72 8.91 7.53
N ILE A 31 -5.75 8.95 8.44
CA ILE A 31 -4.33 8.88 8.09
C ILE A 31 -3.60 7.93 9.01
N SER A 32 -2.79 7.06 8.41
CA SER A 32 -1.86 6.20 9.12
C SER A 32 -0.53 6.92 9.32
N VAL A 33 -0.08 7.02 10.57
CA VAL A 33 1.29 7.41 10.91
C VAL A 33 2.14 6.16 11.15
N CYS A 34 3.39 6.21 10.72
CA CYS A 34 4.31 5.09 10.86
C CYS A 34 5.22 5.29 12.08
N PRO A 35 5.34 4.31 13.01
CA PRO A 35 6.42 4.30 13.98
C PRO A 35 7.79 4.40 13.31
N VAL A 36 8.81 4.89 14.02
CA VAL A 36 10.20 4.75 13.56
C VAL A 36 10.52 3.27 13.31
N LEU A 37 11.30 3.02 12.26
CA LEU A 37 11.65 1.71 11.78
C LEU A 37 13.10 1.39 12.11
N ASP A 38 13.38 0.11 12.36
CA ASP A 38 14.74 -0.40 12.45
C ASP A 38 15.47 -0.18 11.11
N PHE A 39 16.80 -0.06 11.16
CA PHE A 39 17.62 0.04 9.95
C PHE A 39 17.37 -1.17 9.02
N GLY A 40 17.34 -0.94 7.70
CA GLY A 40 17.06 -1.98 6.72
C GLY A 40 15.59 -2.43 6.66
N THR A 41 14.68 -1.77 7.39
CA THR A 41 13.24 -2.07 7.33
C THR A 41 12.51 -1.14 6.39
N LEU A 42 11.65 -1.72 5.57
CA LEU A 42 10.69 -1.05 4.71
C LEU A 42 9.27 -1.40 5.18
N ARG A 43 8.41 -0.39 5.27
CA ARG A 43 6.98 -0.59 5.57
C ARG A 43 6.13 -0.01 4.48
N VAL A 44 5.26 -0.83 3.91
CA VAL A 44 4.26 -0.44 2.92
C VAL A 44 2.90 -0.35 3.60
N VAL A 45 2.22 0.78 3.45
CA VAL A 45 0.87 1.00 3.95
C VAL A 45 -0.03 1.32 2.77
N VAL A 46 -1.13 0.61 2.64
CA VAL A 46 -2.20 0.94 1.70
C VAL A 46 -3.44 1.38 2.46
N GLU A 47 -4.05 2.47 2.01
CA GLU A 47 -5.33 2.98 2.50
C GLU A 47 -6.25 3.22 1.31
N TRP A 48 -7.55 3.03 1.48
CA TRP A 48 -8.54 3.30 0.43
C TRP A 48 -9.83 3.87 1.04
N ALA A 49 -10.77 4.27 0.20
CA ALA A 49 -12.08 4.73 0.68
C ALA A 49 -12.93 3.54 1.16
N ARG A 50 -14.14 3.80 1.66
CA ARG A 50 -15.09 2.75 2.08
C ARG A 50 -15.39 1.69 1.01
N ARG A 51 -15.26 2.05 -0.27
CA ARG A 51 -15.49 1.16 -1.40
C ARG A 51 -14.26 1.14 -2.31
N PRO A 52 -13.90 -0.01 -2.89
CA PRO A 52 -14.49 -1.33 -2.67
C PRO A 52 -14.24 -1.83 -1.23
N LYS A 53 -15.04 -2.81 -0.80
CA LYS A 53 -15.06 -3.21 0.62
C LYS A 53 -13.78 -3.95 1.01
N ASP A 54 -13.31 -4.79 0.09
CA ASP A 54 -12.25 -5.76 0.32
C ASP A 54 -11.14 -5.55 -0.71
N MET A 55 -10.00 -5.02 -0.25
CA MET A 55 -8.79 -4.81 -1.04
C MET A 55 -7.59 -5.34 -0.27
N ASP A 56 -6.88 -6.32 -0.81
CA ASP A 56 -5.75 -6.91 -0.11
C ASP A 56 -4.43 -6.42 -0.71
N ALA A 57 -3.48 -6.17 0.17
CA ALA A 57 -2.08 -5.98 -0.14
C ALA A 57 -1.39 -7.32 -0.37
N HIS A 58 -0.60 -7.38 -1.45
CA HIS A 58 0.21 -8.53 -1.78
C HIS A 58 1.66 -8.11 -1.98
N LEU A 59 2.57 -8.94 -1.47
CA LEU A 59 3.99 -8.88 -1.77
C LEU A 59 4.46 -10.26 -2.20
N VAL A 60 4.99 -10.38 -3.42
CA VAL A 60 5.56 -11.62 -3.95
C VAL A 60 7.06 -11.45 -4.04
N LYS A 61 7.84 -12.34 -3.40
CA LYS A 61 9.26 -12.54 -3.70
C LYS A 61 9.33 -13.60 -4.78
N GLU A 62 9.76 -13.21 -5.98
CA GLU A 62 9.71 -14.06 -7.17
C GLU A 62 10.45 -15.39 -6.93
N GLY A 63 9.78 -16.52 -7.19
CA GLY A 63 10.34 -17.86 -7.00
C GLY A 63 10.39 -18.37 -5.56
N ASP A 64 9.89 -17.64 -4.57
CA ASP A 64 10.03 -17.99 -3.15
C ASP A 64 8.70 -17.96 -2.37
N TYR A 65 8.17 -16.76 -2.07
CA TYR A 65 6.99 -16.61 -1.22
C TYR A 65 6.02 -15.52 -1.67
N HIS A 66 4.78 -15.65 -1.19
CA HIS A 66 3.70 -14.68 -1.41
C HIS A 66 3.08 -14.30 -0.07
N ILE A 67 3.31 -13.05 0.35
CA ILE A 67 2.67 -12.45 1.52
C ILE A 67 1.35 -11.81 1.10
N SER A 68 0.28 -12.21 1.78
CA SER A 68 -1.05 -11.60 1.70
C SER A 68 -1.97 -12.26 2.71
N TYR A 69 -3.16 -11.72 2.92
CA TYR A 69 -4.14 -12.36 3.79
C TYR A 69 -4.41 -13.83 3.44
N GLN A 70 -4.62 -14.11 2.15
CA GLN A 70 -4.99 -15.45 1.66
C GLN A 70 -3.81 -16.42 1.52
N ASN A 71 -2.58 -15.97 1.77
CA ASN A 71 -1.37 -16.77 1.62
C ASN A 71 -0.58 -16.75 2.95
N LEU A 72 0.70 -16.39 2.90
CA LEU A 72 1.53 -16.30 4.09
C LEU A 72 1.34 -14.93 4.77
N HIS A 73 1.15 -14.94 6.08
CA HIS A 73 1.17 -13.71 6.89
C HIS A 73 2.60 -13.36 7.31
N VAL A 74 3.50 -14.34 7.34
CA VAL A 74 4.93 -14.18 7.62
C VAL A 74 5.70 -15.07 6.66
N SER A 75 6.76 -14.55 6.03
CA SER A 75 7.61 -15.33 5.12
C SER A 75 8.40 -16.38 5.89
N LYS A 76 8.84 -17.43 5.19
CA LYS A 76 9.59 -18.54 5.80
C LYS A 76 10.94 -18.10 6.40
N ASP A 77 11.56 -17.07 5.82
CA ASP A 77 12.80 -16.44 6.29
C ASP A 77 12.56 -15.34 7.34
N GLY A 78 11.29 -15.05 7.68
CA GLY A 78 10.90 -14.01 8.64
C GLY A 78 11.11 -12.57 8.15
N VAL A 79 11.53 -12.38 6.91
CA VAL A 79 11.84 -11.07 6.30
C VAL A 79 10.59 -10.24 6.06
N ALA A 80 9.51 -10.85 5.56
CA ALA A 80 8.29 -10.15 5.18
C ALA A 80 7.10 -10.58 6.03
N ARG A 81 6.25 -9.62 6.39
CA ARG A 81 5.06 -9.86 7.23
C ARG A 81 3.90 -8.94 6.86
N LEU A 82 2.69 -9.49 6.85
CA LEU A 82 1.44 -8.74 6.92
C LEU A 82 1.19 -8.35 8.38
N ASP A 83 1.31 -7.06 8.70
CA ASP A 83 1.21 -6.55 10.08
C ASP A 83 -0.24 -6.29 10.50
N ARG A 84 -1.05 -5.82 9.55
CA ARG A 84 -2.46 -5.49 9.74
C ARG A 84 -3.24 -5.80 8.48
N ASP A 85 -4.37 -6.47 8.69
CA ASP A 85 -5.36 -6.84 7.68
C ASP A 85 -6.69 -6.12 7.99
N ASP A 86 -7.36 -5.55 6.99
CA ASP A 86 -8.66 -4.88 7.16
C ASP A 86 -9.59 -5.13 5.96
N ARG A 87 -10.65 -5.91 6.21
CA ARG A 87 -11.57 -6.47 5.20
C ARG A 87 -12.87 -5.70 5.02
N ASP A 88 -13.11 -4.71 5.87
CA ASP A 88 -14.42 -4.04 5.97
C ASP A 88 -14.40 -2.58 5.48
N GLY A 89 -13.50 -2.30 4.53
CA GLY A 89 -13.33 -1.02 3.86
C GLY A 89 -12.48 -0.03 4.65
N PHE A 90 -12.10 1.06 3.98
CA PHE A 90 -11.21 2.12 4.49
C PHE A 90 -9.73 1.76 4.68
N GLY A 91 -9.37 0.47 4.76
CA GLY A 91 -8.02 0.08 5.20
C GLY A 91 -7.68 0.67 6.60
N PRO A 92 -6.40 0.66 7.01
CA PRO A 92 -5.22 0.29 6.22
C PRO A 92 -4.90 -1.21 6.24
N GLU A 93 -4.21 -1.64 5.20
CA GLU A 93 -3.35 -2.84 5.27
C GLU A 93 -1.88 -2.45 5.27
N THR A 94 -1.07 -3.25 5.95
CA THR A 94 0.36 -2.94 6.14
C THR A 94 1.22 -4.18 5.98
N ILE A 95 2.25 -4.09 5.13
CA ILE A 95 3.29 -5.10 4.98
C ILE A 95 4.64 -4.50 5.41
N THR A 96 5.35 -5.18 6.29
CA THR A 96 6.75 -4.86 6.66
C THR A 96 7.69 -5.86 6.01
N VAL A 97 8.82 -5.36 5.48
CA VAL A 97 9.91 -6.16 4.91
C VAL A 97 11.22 -5.71 5.57
N LYS A 98 12.00 -6.65 6.09
CA LYS A 98 13.30 -6.39 6.75
C LYS A 98 14.43 -6.99 5.94
N ASN A 99 15.55 -6.26 5.79
CA ASN A 99 16.74 -6.76 5.10
C ASN A 99 16.42 -7.29 3.71
N ILE A 100 15.92 -6.41 2.84
CA ILE A 100 15.61 -6.73 1.44
C ILE A 100 16.80 -7.44 0.80
N ASP A 101 16.55 -8.59 0.19
CA ASP A 101 17.54 -9.31 -0.59
C ASP A 101 17.75 -8.57 -1.91
N GLU A 102 18.94 -7.98 -2.07
CA GLU A 102 19.28 -7.20 -3.26
C GLU A 102 19.35 -8.05 -4.54
N GLN A 103 19.52 -9.38 -4.42
CA GLN A 103 19.54 -10.31 -5.54
C GLN A 103 18.14 -10.82 -5.92
N ALA A 104 17.13 -10.54 -5.10
CA ALA A 104 15.75 -10.94 -5.34
C ALA A 104 14.94 -9.82 -6.02
N SER A 105 13.82 -10.23 -6.61
CA SER A 105 12.78 -9.33 -7.11
C SER A 105 11.54 -9.46 -6.24
N TYR A 106 10.98 -8.33 -5.84
CA TYR A 106 9.75 -8.28 -5.07
C TYR A 106 8.68 -7.48 -5.82
N THR A 107 7.52 -8.06 -6.05
CA THR A 107 6.38 -7.37 -6.65
C THR A 107 5.36 -7.01 -5.58
N TYR A 108 5.03 -5.72 -5.44
CA TYR A 108 3.94 -5.26 -4.58
C TYR A 108 2.74 -4.82 -5.41
N PHE A 109 1.57 -5.38 -5.10
CA PHE A 109 0.33 -5.06 -5.79
C PHE A 109 -0.86 -5.09 -4.83
N ILE A 110 -1.94 -4.45 -5.25
CA ILE A 110 -3.23 -4.46 -4.54
C ILE A 110 -4.25 -5.20 -5.38
N LYS A 111 -5.06 -6.07 -4.77
CA LYS A 111 -6.13 -6.80 -5.44
C LYS A 111 -7.48 -6.42 -4.86
N ASN A 112 -8.42 -6.04 -5.73
CA ASN A 112 -9.81 -5.79 -5.35
C ASN A 112 -10.60 -7.11 -5.33
N TYR A 113 -10.74 -7.70 -4.15
CA TYR A 113 -11.46 -8.95 -3.98
C TYR A 113 -12.97 -8.80 -4.11
N SER A 114 -13.51 -7.61 -3.82
CA SER A 114 -14.94 -7.32 -4.00
C SER A 114 -15.40 -7.51 -5.45
N ASP A 115 -14.52 -7.19 -6.41
CA ASP A 115 -14.82 -7.23 -7.85
C ASP A 115 -13.96 -8.25 -8.61
N LYS A 116 -13.40 -9.26 -7.93
CA LYS A 116 -12.42 -10.19 -8.54
C LYS A 116 -12.89 -10.88 -9.82
N ASN A 117 -14.20 -11.07 -9.99
CA ASN A 117 -14.82 -11.69 -11.16
C ASN A 117 -15.30 -10.66 -12.23
N SER A 118 -14.98 -9.39 -12.04
CA SER A 118 -15.43 -8.26 -12.86
C SER A 118 -14.23 -7.53 -13.50
N PRO A 119 -13.52 -8.13 -14.47
CA PRO A 119 -12.26 -7.60 -15.03
C PRO A 119 -12.41 -6.27 -15.80
N ARG A 120 -13.65 -5.84 -16.07
CA ARG A 120 -13.97 -4.55 -16.70
C ARG A 120 -14.45 -3.50 -15.68
N SER A 121 -14.51 -3.86 -14.40
CA SER A 121 -14.88 -2.93 -13.33
C SER A 121 -13.87 -1.79 -13.22
N LYS A 122 -14.38 -0.63 -12.81
CA LYS A 122 -13.58 0.55 -12.47
C LYS A 122 -13.55 0.80 -10.96
N ASP A 123 -14.11 -0.10 -10.16
CA ASP A 123 -14.27 0.16 -8.72
C ASP A 123 -12.93 0.18 -7.99
N LEU A 124 -11.94 -0.60 -8.44
CA LEU A 124 -10.57 -0.49 -7.96
C LEU A 124 -10.01 0.91 -8.18
N SER A 125 -10.08 1.48 -9.38
CA SER A 125 -9.54 2.81 -9.67
C SER A 125 -10.35 3.94 -9.00
N LYS A 126 -11.62 3.71 -8.71
CA LYS A 126 -12.48 4.62 -7.93
C LYS A 126 -12.29 4.51 -6.41
N SER A 127 -11.49 3.55 -5.94
CA SER A 127 -11.23 3.32 -4.52
C SER A 127 -10.54 4.50 -3.82
N LYS A 128 -9.92 5.39 -4.60
CA LYS A 128 -9.02 6.44 -4.08
C LYS A 128 -7.84 5.86 -3.27
N ALA A 129 -7.43 4.63 -3.58
CA ALA A 129 -6.33 3.97 -2.90
C ALA A 129 -5.04 4.79 -2.96
N VAL A 130 -4.32 4.82 -1.84
CA VAL A 130 -3.01 5.44 -1.68
C VAL A 130 -2.06 4.41 -1.07
N VAL A 131 -0.91 4.20 -1.70
CA VAL A 131 0.17 3.35 -1.21
C VAL A 131 1.33 4.24 -0.79
N ARG A 132 1.76 4.09 0.46
CA ARG A 132 2.89 4.80 1.04
C ARG A 132 3.97 3.83 1.46
N VAL A 133 5.21 4.17 1.12
CA VAL A 133 6.38 3.37 1.49
C VAL A 133 7.26 4.18 2.42
N TYR A 134 7.52 3.62 3.60
CA TYR A 134 8.40 4.17 4.62
C TYR A 134 9.68 3.34 4.69
N GLY A 135 10.79 4.02 4.88
CA GLY A 135 12.11 3.43 5.08
C GLY A 135 13.08 4.53 5.45
N ASN A 136 14.21 4.19 6.08
CA ASN A 136 15.17 5.17 6.59
C ASN A 136 14.52 6.28 7.44
N ASN A 137 13.49 5.92 8.22
CA ASN A 137 12.71 6.84 9.06
C ASN A 137 12.08 8.04 8.33
N GLN A 138 11.72 7.85 7.05
CA GLN A 138 11.03 8.86 6.24
C GLN A 138 9.99 8.22 5.30
N LEU A 139 9.09 9.03 4.77
CA LEU A 139 8.21 8.66 3.66
C LEU A 139 9.03 8.69 2.37
N MET A 140 9.35 7.52 1.83
CA MET A 140 10.15 7.39 0.61
C MET A 140 9.31 7.57 -0.66
N HIS A 141 8.11 7.00 -0.67
CA HIS A 141 7.21 7.05 -1.83
C HIS A 141 5.74 7.15 -1.44
N ASN A 142 4.94 7.78 -2.30
CA ASN A 142 3.51 7.95 -2.15
C ASN A 142 2.84 7.88 -3.54
N TRP A 143 2.12 6.81 -3.81
CA TRP A 143 1.36 6.62 -5.06
C TRP A 143 -0.13 6.64 -4.77
N GLN A 144 -0.88 7.33 -5.62
CA GLN A 144 -2.34 7.32 -5.62
C GLN A 144 -2.82 6.64 -6.89
N ILE A 145 -3.81 5.77 -6.78
CA ILE A 145 -4.39 5.13 -7.95
C ILE A 145 -5.05 6.15 -8.86
N THR A 146 -4.79 6.04 -10.17
CA THR A 146 -5.41 6.89 -11.18
C THR A 146 -6.85 6.44 -11.43
N PRO A 147 -7.85 7.33 -11.38
CA PRO A 147 -9.24 6.95 -11.60
C PRO A 147 -9.50 6.49 -13.04
N ASP A 148 -10.69 5.92 -13.25
CA ASP A 148 -11.22 5.52 -14.56
C ASP A 148 -10.50 4.40 -15.31
N GLN A 149 -9.57 3.72 -14.65
CA GLN A 149 -8.93 2.52 -15.17
C GLN A 149 -9.79 1.27 -14.92
N ARG A 150 -9.79 0.34 -15.88
CA ARG A 150 -10.47 -0.96 -15.76
C ARG A 150 -9.49 -2.02 -15.30
N GLY A 151 -9.86 -2.77 -14.27
CA GLY A 151 -9.07 -3.89 -13.77
C GLY A 151 -9.41 -4.23 -12.33
N THR A 152 -8.95 -5.40 -11.90
CA THR A 152 -9.13 -5.92 -10.54
C THR A 152 -7.86 -5.92 -9.71
N SER A 153 -6.71 -5.61 -10.32
CA SER A 153 -5.41 -5.52 -9.65
C SER A 153 -4.68 -4.23 -10.01
N TRP A 154 -3.92 -3.69 -9.06
CA TRP A 154 -3.03 -2.53 -9.25
C TRP A 154 -1.60 -2.91 -8.87
N LYS A 155 -0.74 -3.09 -9.86
CA LYS A 155 0.71 -3.29 -9.67
C LYS A 155 1.37 -1.95 -9.38
N VAL A 156 1.83 -1.77 -8.15
CA VAL A 156 2.27 -0.45 -7.66
C VAL A 156 3.74 -0.25 -7.97
N PHE A 157 4.59 -1.17 -7.52
CA PHE A 157 6.03 -1.11 -7.68
C PHE A 157 6.66 -2.50 -7.67
N VAL A 158 7.90 -2.57 -8.14
CA VAL A 158 8.79 -3.71 -7.99
C VAL A 158 10.03 -3.26 -7.21
N ILE A 159 10.58 -4.13 -6.36
CA ILE A 159 11.92 -3.94 -5.79
C ILE A 159 12.86 -4.86 -6.54
N SER A 160 13.89 -4.31 -7.16
CA SER A 160 14.95 -5.07 -7.83
C SER A 160 16.29 -4.39 -7.57
N ASN A 161 17.36 -5.18 -7.38
CA ASN A 161 18.69 -4.65 -7.03
C ASN A 161 18.64 -3.72 -5.79
N GLY A 162 17.82 -4.08 -4.80
CA GLY A 162 17.59 -3.28 -3.59
C GLY A 162 16.85 -1.95 -3.80
N ARG A 163 16.37 -1.65 -5.01
CA ARG A 163 15.76 -0.36 -5.37
C ARG A 163 14.29 -0.51 -5.73
N ILE A 164 13.49 0.44 -5.27
CA ILE A 164 12.06 0.52 -5.57
C ILE A 164 11.89 1.18 -6.95
N GLN A 165 11.24 0.46 -7.86
CA GLN A 165 10.91 0.89 -9.21
C GLN A 165 9.39 1.04 -9.34
N PRO A 166 8.88 2.24 -9.62
CA PRO A 166 7.44 2.44 -9.79
C PRO A 166 6.94 1.73 -11.05
N VAL A 167 5.74 1.16 -10.97
CA VAL A 167 5.03 0.56 -12.11
C VAL A 167 3.71 1.30 -12.36
N ASN A 168 2.91 1.45 -11.31
CA ASN A 168 1.63 2.18 -11.32
C ASN A 168 0.66 1.77 -12.44
N GLU A 169 0.39 0.46 -12.56
CA GLU A 169 -0.43 -0.11 -13.63
C GLU A 169 -1.64 -0.86 -13.06
N VAL A 170 -2.83 -0.54 -13.55
CA VAL A 170 -4.05 -1.30 -13.27
C VAL A 170 -4.29 -2.32 -14.38
N ASN A 171 -4.48 -3.59 -13.99
CA ASN A 171 -4.72 -4.71 -14.90
C ASN A 171 -5.56 -5.80 -14.19
N ASN A 172 -5.57 -7.00 -14.75
CA ASN A 172 -6.30 -8.17 -14.22
C ASN A 172 -5.37 -9.33 -13.85
N MET A 173 -4.06 -9.06 -13.75
CA MET A 173 -3.07 -10.10 -13.44
C MET A 173 -2.85 -10.19 -11.93
N TYR A 174 -2.31 -11.35 -11.52
CA TYR A 174 -2.07 -11.80 -10.14
C TYR A 174 -3.34 -12.17 -9.36
#